data_AF-A0A1Y4UV01-F1
#
_entry.id   AF-A0A1Y4UV01-F1
#
_cell.length_a   1.000
_cell.length_b   1.000
_cell.length_c   1.000
_cell.angle_alpha   90.00
_cell.angle_beta   90.00
_cell.angle_gamma   90.00
#
_symmetry.space_group_name_H-M   'P 1'
#
loop_
_entity.id
_entity.type
_entity.pdbx_description
1 polymer ?
#
loop_
_entity_poly.entity_id
_entity_poly.type
_entity_poly.pdbx_seq_one_letter_code
_entity_poly.pdbx_strand_id
1 'polypeptide(L)'
;MKLQIVVPVEGATPFLEFFDTLDEKQRQKLMSLFAMLLQSPAAVMREPYVKHFSIERYQALYELRAKSKNLVRIIFTLTDSGDILFLAPFIKRHKRNTMQALERSLDYLAYIKDGSCSIQELSIKFFLNGGITV
;
A
#
# COMPACT_ATOMS: atom_id res chain seq x y z
N MET A 1 -9.37 -1.28 -12.52
CA MET A 1 -8.38 -1.01 -11.48
C MET A 1 -8.92 -1.50 -10.15
N LYS A 2 -8.18 -2.39 -9.50
CA LYS A 2 -8.41 -2.94 -8.17
C LYS A 2 -7.31 -2.46 -7.23
N LEU A 3 -7.56 -2.61 -5.94
CA LEU A 3 -6.54 -2.48 -4.91
C LEU A 3 -6.16 -3.89 -4.46
N GLN A 4 -4.88 -4.14 -4.27
CA GLN A 4 -4.35 -5.45 -3.92
C GLN A 4 -3.27 -5.32 -2.85
N ILE A 5 -3.05 -6.40 -2.11
CA ILE A 5 -2.01 -6.53 -1.09
C ILE A 5 -1.21 -7.80 -1.31
N VAL A 6 0.02 -7.80 -0.80
CA VAL A 6 0.87 -8.98 -0.74
C VAL A 6 0.49 -9.83 0.47
N VAL A 7 0.36 -11.15 0.25
CA VAL A 7 0.05 -12.13 1.29
C VAL A 7 1.12 -13.24 1.28
N PRO A 8 2.06 -13.21 2.24
CA PRO A 8 2.98 -14.31 2.51
C PRO A 8 2.28 -15.66 2.70
N VAL A 9 2.89 -16.74 2.22
CA VAL A 9 2.37 -18.12 2.38
C VAL A 9 2.27 -18.53 3.86
N GLU A 10 3.12 -17.95 4.71
CA GLU A 10 3.11 -18.17 6.16
C GLU A 10 1.86 -17.60 6.87
N GLY A 11 0.94 -16.98 6.13
CA GLY A 11 -0.39 -16.59 6.61
C GLY A 11 -0.47 -15.23 7.32
N ALA A 12 0.67 -14.64 7.70
CA ALA A 12 0.72 -13.26 8.18
C ALA A 12 0.35 -12.30 7.04
N THR A 13 -0.42 -11.25 7.34
CA THR A 13 -0.78 -10.21 6.37
C THR A 13 -0.23 -8.86 6.83
N PRO A 14 1.06 -8.55 6.55
CA PRO A 14 1.74 -7.38 7.12
C PRO A 14 1.03 -6.05 6.87
N PHE A 15 0.27 -5.96 5.78
CA PHE A 15 -0.54 -4.80 5.48
C PHE A 15 -1.72 -4.63 6.45
N LEU A 16 -2.46 -5.70 6.73
CA LEU A 16 -3.61 -5.66 7.64
C LEU A 16 -3.13 -5.46 9.08
N GLU A 17 -2.07 -6.16 9.49
CA GLU A 17 -1.43 -5.94 10.79
C GLU A 17 -1.00 -4.48 10.98
N PHE A 18 -0.36 -3.88 9.97
CA PHE A 18 -0.02 -2.46 10.01
C PHE A 18 -1.27 -1.58 10.13
N PHE A 19 -2.30 -1.88 9.35
CA PHE A 19 -3.55 -1.12 9.36
C PHE A 19 -4.21 -1.14 10.75
N ASP A 20 -4.16 -2.28 11.43
CA ASP A 20 -4.67 -2.45 12.79
C ASP A 20 -3.89 -1.63 13.83
N THR A 21 -2.63 -1.27 13.57
CA THR A 21 -1.88 -0.36 14.46
C THR A 21 -2.27 1.11 14.33
N LEU A 22 -3.02 1.48 13.27
CA LEU A 22 -3.36 2.88 13.00
C LEU A 22 -4.52 3.35 13.87
N ASP A 23 -4.48 4.63 14.24
CA ASP A 23 -5.61 5.28 14.89
C ASP A 23 -6.79 5.49 13.91
N GLU A 24 -8.00 5.70 14.45
CA GLU A 24 -9.22 5.83 13.65
C GLU A 24 -9.10 6.92 12.57
N LYS A 25 -8.49 8.06 12.90
CA LYS A 25 -8.31 9.17 11.95
C LYS A 25 -7.36 8.80 10.81
N GLN A 26 -6.32 8.03 11.10
CA GLN A 26 -5.38 7.49 10.10
C GLN A 26 -6.06 6.46 9.19
N ARG A 27 -6.83 5.53 9.77
CA ARG A 27 -7.60 4.53 9.02
C ARG A 27 -8.59 5.20 8.08
N GLN A 28 -9.38 6.14 8.57
CA GLN A 28 -10.32 6.92 7.75
C GLN A 28 -9.61 7.66 6.61
N LYS A 29 -8.44 8.26 6.87
CA LYS A 29 -7.69 8.96 5.83
C LYS A 29 -7.22 8.01 4.72
N LEU A 30 -6.75 6.81 5.08
CA LEU A 30 -6.40 5.78 4.10
C LEU A 30 -7.63 5.28 3.34
N MET A 31 -8.74 5.01 4.02
CA MET A 31 -9.99 4.59 3.37
C MET A 31 -10.49 5.62 2.36
N SER A 32 -10.46 6.92 2.70
CA SER A 32 -10.81 7.97 1.74
C SER A 32 -9.88 7.95 0.52
N LEU A 33 -8.57 7.77 0.71
CA LEU A 33 -7.61 7.69 -0.40
C LEU A 33 -7.83 6.44 -1.26
N PHE A 34 -8.14 5.30 -0.66
CA PHE A 34 -8.46 4.07 -1.38
C PHE A 34 -9.73 4.22 -2.21
N ALA A 35 -10.78 4.82 -1.64
CA ALA A 35 -12.01 5.13 -2.36
C ALA A 35 -11.74 6.11 -3.52
N MET A 36 -10.95 7.16 -3.29
CA MET A 36 -10.57 8.11 -4.34
C MET A 36 -9.71 7.47 -5.44
N LEU A 37 -8.80 6.55 -5.09
CA LEU A 37 -8.04 5.80 -6.08
C LEU A 37 -8.99 5.01 -6.99
N LEU A 38 -9.95 4.29 -6.43
CA LEU A 38 -10.90 3.50 -7.23
C LEU A 38 -11.84 4.36 -8.08
N GLN A 39 -12.31 5.50 -7.56
CA GLN A 39 -13.33 6.33 -8.23
C GLN A 39 -12.74 7.34 -9.21
N SER A 40 -11.60 7.95 -8.86
CA SER A 40 -10.96 9.02 -9.62
C SER A 40 -9.43 8.87 -9.62
N PRO A 41 -8.87 7.80 -10.22
CA PRO A 41 -7.43 7.50 -10.19
C PRO A 41 -6.57 8.68 -10.64
N ALA A 42 -6.93 9.32 -11.75
CA ALA A 42 -6.17 10.45 -12.32
C ALA A 42 -6.09 11.66 -11.37
N ALA A 43 -7.08 11.86 -10.51
CA ALA A 43 -7.06 12.94 -9.52
C ALA A 43 -6.06 12.67 -8.38
N VAL A 44 -5.81 11.39 -8.07
CA VAL A 44 -4.97 10.93 -6.96
C VAL A 44 -3.56 10.54 -7.38
N MET A 45 -3.36 10.03 -8.59
CA MET A 45 -2.09 9.56 -9.14
C MET A 45 -1.12 10.71 -9.51
N ARG A 46 -1.00 11.69 -8.62
CA ARG A 46 -0.15 12.88 -8.71
C ARG A 46 0.11 13.46 -7.33
N GLU A 47 1.08 14.37 -7.24
CA GLU A 47 1.31 15.09 -5.98
C GLU A 47 0.09 15.97 -5.63
N PRO A 48 -0.27 16.09 -4.33
CA PRO A 48 0.50 15.65 -3.16
C PRO A 48 0.23 14.21 -2.70
N TYR A 49 -0.73 13.50 -3.30
CA TYR A 49 -1.21 12.20 -2.82
C TYR A 49 -0.28 11.06 -3.22
N VAL A 50 0.22 11.05 -4.44
CA VAL A 50 1.12 10.03 -4.95
C VAL A 50 2.40 10.68 -5.42
N LYS A 51 3.54 10.13 -4.99
CA LYS A 51 4.85 10.42 -5.58
C LYS A 51 5.33 9.20 -6.35
N HIS A 52 5.81 9.41 -7.56
CA HIS A 52 6.57 8.42 -8.32
C HIS A 52 8.05 8.50 -7.98
N PHE A 53 8.73 7.36 -7.84
CA PHE A 53 10.18 7.33 -7.64
C PHE A 53 10.89 7.34 -8.99
N SER A 54 11.76 8.33 -9.22
CA SER A 54 12.52 8.47 -10.48
C SER A 54 13.90 7.81 -10.46
N ILE A 55 14.34 7.30 -9.32
CA ILE A 55 15.61 6.57 -9.20
C ILE A 55 15.43 5.22 -9.90
N GLU A 56 16.34 4.90 -10.83
CA GLU A 56 16.28 3.72 -11.71
C GLU A 56 15.89 2.42 -10.97
N ARG A 57 16.56 2.13 -9.83
CA ARG A 57 16.29 0.94 -9.00
C ARG A 57 14.83 0.84 -8.51
N TYR A 58 14.16 1.97 -8.31
CA TYR A 58 12.81 2.04 -7.74
C TYR A 58 11.80 2.61 -8.74
N GLN A 59 12.13 2.69 -10.03
CA GLN A 59 11.30 3.37 -11.03
C GLN A 59 9.91 2.76 -11.23
N ALA A 60 9.71 1.51 -10.85
CA ALA A 60 8.40 0.85 -10.87
C ALA A 60 7.54 1.17 -9.63
N LEU A 61 8.10 1.87 -8.64
CA LEU A 61 7.48 2.10 -7.35
C LEU A 61 6.89 3.51 -7.24
N TYR A 62 5.83 3.59 -6.45
CA TYR A 62 5.10 4.80 -6.09
C TYR A 62 4.93 4.86 -4.57
N GLU A 63 4.73 6.06 -4.03
CA GLU A 63 4.44 6.32 -2.62
C GLU A 63 3.07 6.98 -2.51
N LEU A 64 2.10 6.29 -1.90
CA LEU A 64 0.85 6.89 -1.45
C LEU A 64 1.09 7.65 -0.13
N ARG A 65 0.59 8.89 -0.07
CA ARG A 65 0.85 9.84 1.02
C ARG A 65 -0.43 10.17 1.78
N ALA A 66 -0.60 9.51 2.92
CA ALA A 66 -1.65 9.83 3.88
C ALA A 66 -1.09 10.67 5.03
N LYS A 67 -1.31 11.99 5.00
CA LYS A 67 -0.94 12.88 6.11
C LYS A 67 -2.12 13.04 7.07
N SER A 68 -1.91 12.69 8.34
CA SER A 68 -2.77 13.06 9.46
C SER A 68 -1.91 13.66 10.58
N LYS A 69 -1.99 13.15 11.83
CA LYS A 69 -1.01 13.42 12.90
C LYS A 69 0.36 12.85 12.55
N ASN A 70 0.38 11.64 11.97
CA ASN A 70 1.58 10.96 11.50
C ASN A 70 1.64 10.98 9.96
N LEU A 71 2.85 10.78 9.41
CA LEU A 71 3.08 10.63 7.98
C LEU A 71 2.93 9.16 7.57
N VAL A 72 1.70 8.68 7.45
CA VAL A 72 1.43 7.33 6.94
C VAL A 72 1.75 7.29 5.45
N ARG A 73 2.52 6.28 5.04
CA ARG A 73 2.99 6.09 3.67
C ARG A 73 2.83 4.63 3.28
N ILE A 74 2.53 4.39 2.00
CA ILE A 74 2.45 3.04 1.45
C ILE A 74 3.23 3.03 0.15
N ILE A 75 4.25 2.17 0.05
CA ILE A 75 4.92 1.90 -1.21
C ILE A 75 4.06 0.92 -2.00
N PHE A 76 3.85 1.21 -3.28
CA PHE A 76 3.06 0.37 -4.18
C PHE A 76 3.65 0.33 -5.59
N THR A 77 3.20 -0.63 -6.39
CA THR A 77 3.46 -0.67 -7.83
C THR A 77 2.16 -0.85 -8.60
N LEU A 78 2.22 -0.66 -9.91
CA LEU A 78 1.13 -1.01 -10.81
C LEU A 78 1.41 -2.39 -11.40
N THR A 79 0.42 -3.28 -11.39
CA THR A 79 0.50 -4.57 -12.08
C THR A 79 0.39 -4.39 -13.59
N ASP A 80 0.64 -5.44 -14.35
CA ASP A 80 0.45 -5.45 -15.82
C ASP A 80 -1.01 -5.16 -16.22
N SER A 81 -1.98 -5.49 -15.36
CA SER A 81 -3.40 -5.16 -15.52
C SER A 81 -3.75 -3.70 -15.15
N GLY A 82 -2.77 -2.93 -14.67
CA GLY A 82 -2.97 -1.57 -14.17
C GLY A 82 -3.64 -1.50 -12.80
N ASP A 83 -3.65 -2.59 -12.04
CA ASP A 83 -4.14 -2.62 -10.66
C ASP A 83 -3.06 -2.11 -9.68
N ILE A 84 -3.48 -1.59 -8.53
CA ILE A 84 -2.55 -1.08 -7.51
C ILE A 84 -2.22 -2.21 -6.55
N LEU A 85 -0.95 -2.59 -6.49
CA LEU A 85 -0.42 -3.55 -5.53
C LEU A 85 0.30 -2.81 -4.40
N PHE A 86 -0.33 -2.75 -3.23
CA PHE A 86 0.31 -2.22 -2.01
C PHE A 86 1.33 -3.22 -1.47
N LEU A 87 2.56 -2.74 -1.24
CA LEU A 87 3.72 -3.55 -0.86
C LEU A 87 4.10 -3.33 0.60
N ALA A 88 4.63 -2.15 0.92
CA ALA A 88 5.19 -1.85 2.24
C ALA A 88 4.56 -0.59 2.83
N PRO A 89 3.61 -0.71 3.78
CA PRO A 89 3.10 0.40 4.53
C PRO A 89 4.01 0.74 5.72
N PHE A 90 4.11 2.03 6.07
CA PHE A 90 4.93 2.50 7.18
C PHE A 90 4.51 3.88 7.70
N ILE A 91 4.89 4.19 8.94
CA ILE A 91 4.86 5.55 9.48
C ILE A 91 6.22 6.20 9.23
N LYS A 92 6.25 7.25 8.41
CA LYS A 92 7.48 8.00 8.11
C LYS A 92 7.85 8.90 9.28
N ARG A 93 8.93 8.56 9.98
CA ARG A 93 9.56 9.42 11.00
C ARG A 93 10.85 10.05 10.49
N HIS A 94 11.62 9.29 9.72
CA HIS A 94 12.90 9.74 9.14
C HIS A 94 13.04 9.35 7.67
N LYS A 95 14.11 9.81 7.01
CA LYS A 95 14.43 9.44 5.62
C LYS A 95 14.67 7.93 5.47
N ARG A 96 15.34 7.30 6.45
CA ARG A 96 15.67 5.87 6.45
C ARG A 96 14.46 4.95 6.33
N ASN A 97 13.31 5.31 6.91
CA ASN A 97 12.10 4.47 6.82
C ASN A 97 11.62 4.30 5.37
N THR A 98 11.74 5.35 4.55
CA THR A 98 11.39 5.26 3.11
C THR A 98 12.32 4.30 2.39
N MET A 99 13.63 4.36 2.65
CA MET A 99 14.59 3.43 2.03
C MET A 99 14.31 1.97 2.44
N GLN A 100 14.03 1.71 3.71
CA GLN A 100 13.66 0.37 4.18
C GLN A 100 12.36 -0.14 3.53
N ALA A 101 11.36 0.71 3.38
CA ALA A 101 10.11 0.34 2.73
C ALA A 101 10.30 0.07 1.21
N LEU A 102 11.19 0.82 0.55
CA LEU A 102 11.55 0.59 -0.85
C LEU A 102 12.25 -0.76 -1.04
N GLU A 103 13.25 -1.07 -0.22
CA GLU A 103 13.94 -2.37 -0.28
C GLU A 103 12.97 -3.53 -0.02
N ARG A 104 12.17 -3.44 1.05
CA ARG A 104 11.15 -4.45 1.37
C ARG A 104 10.12 -4.62 0.25
N SER A 105 9.84 -3.56 -0.50
CA SER A 105 8.95 -3.62 -1.66
C SER A 105 9.56 -4.41 -2.81
N LEU A 106 10.86 -4.26 -3.05
CA LEU A 106 11.57 -5.10 -4.03
C LEU A 106 11.61 -6.56 -3.59
N ASP A 107 11.83 -6.83 -2.30
CA ASP A 107 11.80 -8.19 -1.75
C ASP A 107 10.43 -8.84 -1.97
N TYR A 108 9.33 -8.15 -1.67
CA TYR A 108 7.98 -8.68 -1.93
C TYR A 108 7.74 -8.96 -3.41
N LEU A 109 8.23 -8.12 -4.32
CA LEU A 109 8.13 -8.38 -5.75
C LEU A 109 8.93 -9.62 -6.17
N ALA A 110 10.07 -9.90 -5.52
CA ALA A 110 10.82 -11.13 -5.72
C ALA A 110 10.06 -12.35 -5.15
N TYR A 111 9.52 -12.23 -3.93
CA TYR A 111 8.75 -13.31 -3.28
C TYR A 111 7.45 -13.65 -4.00
N ILE A 112 6.83 -12.69 -4.69
CA ILE A 112 5.69 -12.99 -5.56
C ILE A 112 6.13 -13.83 -6.76
N LYS A 113 7.32 -13.55 -7.32
CA LYS A 113 7.83 -14.28 -8.49
C LYS A 113 8.28 -15.70 -8.15
N ASP A 114 8.83 -15.92 -6.96
CA ASP A 114 9.27 -17.24 -6.50
C ASP A 114 8.14 -18.08 -5.84
N GLY A 115 6.96 -17.48 -5.62
CA GLY A 115 5.79 -18.13 -5.05
C GLY A 115 5.70 -18.12 -3.52
N SER A 116 6.66 -17.50 -2.82
CA SER A 116 6.64 -17.31 -1.36
C SER A 116 5.59 -16.30 -0.90
N CYS A 117 5.10 -15.46 -1.81
CA CYS A 117 3.99 -14.55 -1.59
C CYS A 117 2.94 -14.67 -2.70
N SER A 118 1.68 -14.48 -2.33
CA SER A 118 0.55 -14.34 -3.24
C SER A 118 0.03 -12.90 -3.26
N ILE A 119 -0.82 -12.59 -4.24
CA ILE A 119 -1.53 -11.31 -4.33
C ILE A 119 -3.00 -11.54 -4.02
N GLN A 120 -3.57 -10.72 -3.12
CA GLN A 120 -4.98 -10.74 -2.79
C GLN A 120 -5.64 -9.40 -3.06
N GLU A 121 -6.88 -9.40 -3.54
CA GLU A 121 -7.69 -8.20 -3.68
C GLU A 121 -8.07 -7.61 -2.31
N LEU A 122 -7.81 -6.32 -2.13
CA LEU A 122 -8.13 -5.56 -0.95
C LEU A 122 -9.55 -4.97 -1.08
N SER A 123 -10.53 -5.66 -0.51
CA SER A 123 -11.91 -5.18 -0.49
C SER A 123 -12.08 -4.00 0.47
N ILE A 124 -12.45 -2.82 -0.01
CA ILE A 124 -12.75 -1.67 0.89
C ILE A 124 -13.93 -1.98 1.82
N LYS A 125 -14.88 -2.83 1.39
CA LYS A 125 -16.00 -3.29 2.24
C LYS A 125 -15.51 -4.04 3.48
N PHE A 126 -14.36 -4.71 3.41
CA PHE A 126 -13.74 -5.39 4.56
C PHE A 126 -13.49 -4.41 5.72
N PHE A 127 -13.04 -3.20 5.42
CA PHE A 127 -12.74 -2.19 6.44
C PHE A 127 -13.98 -1.43 6.93
N LEU A 128 -15.01 -1.30 6.10
CA LEU A 128 -16.28 -0.68 6.51
C LEU A 128 -17.06 -1.56 7.50
N ASN A 129 -16.86 -2.88 7.43
CA ASN A 129 -17.56 -3.85 8.27
C ASN A 129 -16.73 -4.34 9.47
N GLY A 130 -15.62 -3.68 9.80
CA GLY A 130 -14.82 -4.00 10.99
C GLY A 130 -14.05 -5.33 10.92
N GLY A 131 -13.68 -5.81 9.72
CA GLY A 131 -12.79 -6.96 9.57
C GLY A 131 -13.41 -8.33 9.88
N ILE A 132 -14.73 -8.44 10.05
CA ILE A 132 -15.38 -9.74 10.22
C ILE A 132 -15.56 -10.39 8.83
N THR A 133 -14.70 -11.35 8.53
CA THR A 133 -15.01 -12.43 7.57
C THR A 133 -16.16 -13.24 8.14
N VAL A 134 -17.31 -13.23 7.45
CA VAL A 134 -18.33 -14.28 7.59
C VAL A 134 -17.85 -15.50 6.80
#